data_AF-A0A953HT84-F1
#
_entry.id   AF-A0A953HT84-F1
#
_cell.length_a   1.000
_cell.length_b   1.000
_cell.length_c   1.000
_cell.angle_alpha   90.00
_cell.angle_beta   90.00
_cell.angle_gamma   90.00
#
_symmetry.space_group_name_H-M   'P 1'
#
loop_
_entity.id
_entity.type
_entity.pdbx_description
1 polymer ?
#
loop_
_entity_poly.entity_id
_entity_poly.type
_entity_poly.pdbx_seq_one_letter_code
_entity_poly.pdbx_strand_id
1 'polypeptide(L)'
;MKISNIILLSIGLLTFFSCTTEKNLFKESKWWTWHWQNVSDTSHFFSVGSVKIGPRQIATPQFFFATRDTILSDFYMERLEDFDHKKKWKLIYTNEGQYLKIQELTDTTIEVFGPVEKQEDLPMKSGIYERLSDFATPPFPDSILYGEK
;
A
#
# COMPACT_ATOMS: atom_id res chain seq x y z
N MET A 1 -42.80 2.00 30.61
CA MET A 1 -41.76 1.35 29.79
C MET A 1 -41.38 2.24 28.61
N LYS A 2 -40.32 3.05 28.72
CA LYS A 2 -39.78 3.88 27.61
C LYS A 2 -38.25 4.02 27.66
N ILE A 3 -37.54 3.00 28.16
CA ILE A 3 -36.07 2.99 28.25
C ILE A 3 -35.46 2.14 27.11
N SER A 4 -36.23 1.23 26.50
CA SER A 4 -35.72 0.27 25.52
C SER A 4 -35.36 0.87 24.15
N ASN A 5 -35.98 2.00 23.76
CA ASN A 5 -35.73 2.58 22.44
C ASN A 5 -34.50 3.49 22.37
N ILE A 6 -34.02 4.02 23.50
CA ILE A 6 -32.87 4.95 23.52
C ILE A 6 -31.54 4.17 23.46
N ILE A 7 -31.47 3.01 24.12
CA ILE A 7 -30.27 2.17 24.14
C ILE A 7 -30.02 1.56 22.74
N LEU A 8 -31.07 1.12 22.04
CA LEU A 8 -30.96 0.54 20.69
C LEU A 8 -30.45 1.57 19.66
N LEU A 9 -30.91 2.82 19.74
CA LEU A 9 -30.46 3.90 18.83
C LEU A 9 -28.99 4.28 19.07
N SER A 10 -28.56 4.24 20.34
CA SER A 10 -27.20 4.60 20.76
C SER A 10 -26.17 3.55 20.35
N ILE A 11 -26.51 2.27 20.45
CA ILE A 11 -25.65 1.15 20.00
C ILE A 11 -25.55 1.15 18.47
N GLY A 12 -26.67 1.40 17.77
CA GLY A 12 -26.69 1.53 16.31
C GLY A 12 -25.71 2.61 15.84
N LEU A 13 -25.80 3.83 16.36
CA LEU A 13 -24.89 4.93 15.99
C LEU A 13 -23.41 4.55 16.21
N LEU A 14 -23.04 4.02 17.37
CA LEU A 14 -21.65 3.71 17.69
C LEU A 14 -21.02 2.70 16.71
N THR A 15 -21.78 1.71 16.26
CA THR A 15 -21.28 0.72 15.28
C THR A 15 -21.06 1.32 13.88
N PHE A 16 -21.93 2.24 13.43
CA PHE A 16 -21.75 2.94 12.15
C PHE A 16 -20.57 3.91 12.17
N PHE A 17 -20.33 4.62 13.29
CA PHE A 17 -19.17 5.49 13.44
C PHE A 17 -17.85 4.70 13.50
N SER A 18 -17.82 3.55 14.19
CA SER A 18 -16.62 2.70 14.23
C SER A 18 -16.27 2.16 12.83
N CYS A 19 -17.24 1.64 12.07
CA CYS A 19 -16.97 1.07 10.74
C CYS A 19 -16.52 2.12 9.71
N THR A 20 -17.10 3.34 9.75
CA THR A 20 -16.70 4.43 8.86
C THR A 20 -15.33 5.02 9.24
N THR A 21 -15.02 5.08 10.54
CA THR A 21 -13.72 5.55 11.04
C THR A 21 -12.62 4.57 10.66
N GLU A 22 -12.80 3.27 10.89
CA GLU A 22 -11.83 2.24 10.49
C GLU A 22 -11.59 2.23 8.99
N LYS A 23 -12.65 2.35 8.20
CA LYS A 23 -12.53 2.45 6.73
C LYS A 23 -11.70 3.66 6.31
N ASN A 24 -11.93 4.81 6.92
CA ASN A 24 -11.18 6.04 6.61
C ASN A 24 -9.72 5.96 7.09
N LEU A 25 -9.48 5.47 8.30
CA LEU A 25 -8.13 5.21 8.83
C LEU A 25 -7.36 4.25 7.93
N PHE A 26 -8.00 3.18 7.47
CA PHE A 26 -7.39 2.26 6.52
C PHE A 26 -7.13 2.94 5.18
N LYS A 27 -8.04 3.78 4.67
CA LYS A 27 -7.85 4.54 3.43
C LYS A 27 -6.63 5.46 3.49
N GLU A 28 -6.34 6.06 4.65
CA GLU A 28 -5.23 6.98 4.84
C GLU A 28 -3.92 6.29 5.26
N SER A 29 -4.00 5.10 5.86
CA SER A 29 -2.83 4.37 6.32
C SER A 29 -1.90 4.00 5.17
N LYS A 30 -0.60 4.00 5.47
CA LYS A 30 0.49 3.67 4.55
C LYS A 30 1.30 2.49 5.09
N TRP A 31 0.64 1.40 5.49
CA TRP A 31 1.30 0.23 6.08
C TRP A 31 2.33 -0.45 5.17
N TRP A 32 2.28 -0.20 3.85
CA TRP A 32 3.27 -0.71 2.88
C TRP A 32 4.58 0.09 2.78
N THR A 33 4.82 1.14 3.58
CA THR A 33 6.01 2.03 3.47
C THR A 33 7.34 1.43 3.94
N TRP A 34 7.55 0.13 3.74
CA TRP A 34 8.75 -0.59 4.14
C TRP A 34 9.53 -1.09 2.91
N HIS A 35 10.70 -1.67 3.18
CA HIS A 35 11.36 -2.55 2.23
C HIS A 35 10.87 -3.98 2.42
N TRP A 36 10.56 -4.64 1.31
CA TRP A 36 9.99 -5.97 1.27
C TRP A 36 10.83 -6.83 0.34
N GLN A 37 11.16 -8.05 0.76
CA GLN A 37 11.90 -9.03 -0.03
C GLN A 37 10.95 -10.10 -0.53
N ASN A 38 11.07 -10.46 -1.81
CA ASN A 38 10.23 -11.50 -2.40
C ASN A 38 10.60 -12.88 -1.80
N VAL A 39 9.59 -13.64 -1.40
CA VAL A 39 9.75 -14.96 -0.75
C VAL A 39 10.20 -16.03 -1.74
N SER A 40 9.75 -15.94 -3.00
CA SER A 40 10.11 -16.91 -4.05
C SER A 40 11.47 -16.62 -4.68
N ASP A 41 11.89 -15.35 -4.69
CA ASP A 41 13.20 -14.93 -5.17
C ASP A 41 13.79 -13.81 -4.30
N THR A 42 14.69 -14.19 -3.40
CA THR A 42 15.35 -13.28 -2.45
C THR A 42 16.22 -12.19 -3.10
N SER A 43 16.50 -12.27 -4.41
CA SER A 43 17.19 -11.21 -5.14
C SER A 43 16.27 -10.05 -5.54
N HIS A 44 14.95 -10.23 -5.44
CA HIS A 44 13.95 -9.24 -5.82
C HIS A 44 13.33 -8.56 -4.59
N PHE A 45 13.13 -7.26 -4.73
CA PHE A 45 12.64 -6.37 -3.67
C PHE A 45 11.50 -5.50 -4.17
N PHE A 46 10.59 -5.20 -3.27
CA PHE A 46 9.56 -4.17 -3.41
C PHE A 46 9.78 -3.15 -2.31
N SER A 47 9.73 -1.86 -2.60
CA SER A 47 9.79 -0.84 -1.56
C SER A 47 8.94 0.35 -1.92
N VAL A 48 8.55 1.11 -0.90
CA VAL A 48 7.71 2.30 -1.09
C VAL A 48 8.36 3.50 -0.43
N GLY A 49 8.68 4.49 -1.25
CA GLY A 49 9.19 5.78 -0.85
C GLY A 49 8.15 6.90 -1.02
N SER A 50 8.63 8.12 -1.20
CA SER A 50 7.79 9.29 -1.40
C SER A 50 8.46 10.29 -2.34
N VAL A 51 7.70 10.78 -3.32
CA VAL A 51 8.11 11.86 -4.23
C VAL A 51 7.22 13.08 -4.03
N LYS A 52 7.75 14.29 -4.25
CA LYS A 52 7.00 15.54 -4.16
C LYS A 52 6.45 15.91 -5.54
N ILE A 53 5.12 15.90 -5.70
CA ILE A 53 4.47 16.19 -6.99
C ILE A 53 3.70 17.52 -6.95
N GLY A 54 3.79 18.27 -8.05
CA GLY A 54 3.01 19.49 -8.30
C GLY A 54 3.54 20.75 -7.58
N PRO A 55 2.90 21.91 -7.80
CA PRO A 55 3.36 23.20 -7.30
C PRO A 55 3.34 23.32 -5.77
N ARG A 56 2.58 22.45 -5.09
CA ARG A 56 2.51 22.39 -3.62
C ARG A 56 3.40 21.32 -3.01
N GLN A 57 4.22 20.63 -3.81
CA GLN A 57 5.14 19.58 -3.35
C GLN A 57 4.45 18.51 -2.48
N ILE A 58 3.32 17.98 -2.96
CA ILE A 58 2.54 16.98 -2.21
C ILE A 58 3.35 15.68 -2.15
N ALA A 59 3.56 15.16 -0.93
CA ALA A 59 4.27 13.91 -0.70
C ALA A 59 3.40 12.71 -1.14
N THR A 60 3.72 12.18 -2.32
CA THR A 60 3.01 11.12 -3.01
C THR A 60 3.80 9.81 -2.90
N PRO A 61 3.17 8.67 -2.54
CA PRO A 61 3.86 7.38 -2.53
C PRO A 61 4.51 7.04 -3.88
N GLN A 62 5.74 6.58 -3.85
CA GLN A 62 6.47 6.05 -5.00
C GLN A 62 6.82 4.59 -4.76
N PHE A 63 6.51 3.73 -5.72
CA PHE A 63 6.71 2.29 -5.64
C PHE A 63 7.91 1.90 -6.47
N PHE A 64 8.72 1.00 -5.93
CA PHE A 64 9.96 0.54 -6.56
C PHE A 64 9.96 -0.99 -6.58
N PHE A 65 10.19 -1.55 -7.77
CA PHE A 65 10.61 -2.94 -7.92
C PHE A 65 12.08 -2.93 -8.28
N ALA A 66 12.87 -3.75 -7.59
CA ALA A 66 14.32 -3.71 -7.75
C ALA A 66 14.94 -5.08 -7.52
N THR A 67 16.14 -5.25 -8.05
CA THR A 67 17.14 -6.17 -7.52
C THR A 67 18.15 -5.39 -6.68
N ARG A 68 19.09 -6.08 -6.03
CA ARG A 68 20.12 -5.44 -5.20
C ARG A 68 20.95 -4.38 -5.95
N ASP A 69 21.15 -4.58 -7.25
CA ASP A 69 22.03 -3.74 -8.06
C ASP A 69 21.27 -2.83 -9.04
N THR A 70 19.94 -2.91 -9.14
CA THR A 70 19.18 -2.25 -10.21
C THR A 70 17.72 -2.02 -9.83
N ILE A 71 17.20 -0.84 -10.15
CA ILE A 71 15.77 -0.53 -10.11
C ILE A 71 15.15 -1.02 -11.43
N LEU A 72 14.20 -1.94 -11.34
CA LEU A 72 13.52 -2.53 -12.49
C LEU A 72 12.34 -1.67 -12.94
N SER A 73 11.67 -1.01 -12.00
CA SER A 73 10.59 -0.06 -12.28
C SER A 73 10.39 0.89 -11.11
N ASP A 74 10.11 2.15 -11.38
CA ASP A 74 9.73 3.16 -10.41
C ASP A 74 8.56 4.00 -10.91
N PHE A 75 7.50 4.07 -10.12
CA PHE A 75 6.31 4.84 -10.47
C PHE A 75 5.63 5.37 -9.23
N TYR A 76 4.98 6.52 -9.35
CA TYR A 76 4.26 7.12 -8.24
C TYR A 76 2.75 6.91 -8.35
N MET A 77 2.11 6.93 -7.19
CA MET A 77 0.67 6.86 -7.06
C MET A 77 0.01 8.08 -7.70
N GLU A 78 -0.72 7.90 -8.79
CA GLU A 78 -1.57 8.97 -9.35
C GLU A 78 -2.88 9.06 -8.58
N ARG A 79 -3.55 7.91 -8.38
CA ARG A 79 -4.80 7.84 -7.61
C ARG A 79 -4.99 6.50 -6.89
N LEU A 80 -5.75 6.53 -5.80
CA LEU A 80 -6.30 5.34 -5.16
C LEU A 80 -7.60 4.99 -5.88
N GLU A 81 -7.61 3.87 -6.61
CA GLU A 81 -8.80 3.43 -7.38
C GLU A 81 -9.84 2.80 -6.46
N ASP A 82 -9.42 1.84 -5.65
CA ASP A 82 -10.32 1.10 -4.75
C ASP A 82 -9.56 0.56 -3.53
N PHE A 83 -10.29 0.18 -2.49
CA PHE A 83 -9.73 -0.45 -1.30
C PHE A 83 -10.78 -1.22 -0.49
N ASP A 84 -10.34 -2.26 0.21
CA ASP A 84 -11.16 -3.01 1.15
C ASP A 84 -10.42 -3.13 2.48
N HIS A 85 -10.93 -2.46 3.51
CA HIS A 85 -10.33 -2.48 4.85
C HIS A 85 -10.48 -3.83 5.56
N LYS A 86 -11.50 -4.63 5.23
CA LYS A 86 -11.72 -5.95 5.85
C LYS A 86 -10.78 -6.99 5.26
N LYS A 87 -10.57 -6.91 3.94
CA LYS A 87 -9.60 -7.75 3.22
C LYS A 87 -8.20 -7.15 3.18
N LYS A 88 -8.00 -5.99 3.81
CA LYS A 88 -6.74 -5.25 3.95
C LYS A 88 -5.97 -5.10 2.62
N TRP A 89 -6.63 -4.62 1.56
CA TRP A 89 -5.95 -4.32 0.29
C TRP A 89 -6.27 -2.94 -0.26
N LYS A 90 -5.36 -2.41 -1.08
CA LYS A 90 -5.54 -1.18 -1.86
C LYS A 90 -5.18 -1.41 -3.33
N LEU A 91 -5.99 -0.86 -4.23
CA LEU A 91 -5.79 -0.82 -5.67
C LEU A 91 -5.40 0.59 -6.08
N ILE A 92 -4.30 0.69 -6.80
CA ILE A 92 -3.58 1.93 -7.07
C ILE A 92 -3.41 2.06 -8.58
N TYR A 93 -3.69 3.25 -9.11
CA TYR A 93 -3.35 3.62 -10.47
C TYR A 93 -2.12 4.52 -10.46
N THR A 94 -1.16 4.21 -11.33
CA THR A 94 0.16 4.83 -11.36
C THR A 94 0.24 5.90 -12.45
N ASN A 95 1.23 6.77 -12.36
CA ASN A 95 1.49 7.79 -13.38
C ASN A 95 1.91 7.25 -14.76
N GLU A 96 2.19 5.95 -14.84
CA GLU A 96 2.51 5.25 -16.10
C GLU A 96 1.28 4.57 -16.70
N GLY A 97 0.09 4.82 -16.17
CA GLY A 97 -1.14 4.23 -16.65
C GLY A 97 -1.33 2.76 -16.27
N GLN A 98 -0.65 2.30 -15.22
CA GLN A 98 -0.68 0.92 -14.75
C GLN A 98 -1.48 0.77 -13.46
N TYR A 99 -1.90 -0.46 -13.18
CA TYR A 99 -2.54 -0.87 -11.95
C TYR A 99 -1.57 -1.67 -11.07
N LEU A 100 -1.59 -1.36 -9.77
CA LEU A 100 -0.90 -2.07 -8.72
C LEU A 100 -1.90 -2.37 -7.59
N LYS A 101 -1.94 -3.61 -7.11
CA LYS A 101 -2.71 -3.95 -5.90
C LYS A 101 -1.76 -4.45 -4.83
N ILE A 102 -1.87 -3.90 -3.62
CA ILE A 102 -1.10 -4.32 -2.46
C ILE A 102 -2.08 -4.87 -1.42
N GLN A 103 -1.87 -6.09 -0.98
CA GLN A 103 -2.71 -6.79 0.00
C GLN A 103 -1.87 -7.21 1.20
N GLU A 104 -2.30 -6.82 2.39
CA GLU A 104 -1.70 -7.27 3.64
C GLU A 104 -2.19 -8.70 3.94
N LEU A 105 -1.26 -9.64 4.10
CA LEU A 105 -1.56 -11.01 4.52
C LEU A 105 -1.36 -11.16 6.03
N THR A 106 -0.28 -10.55 6.54
CA THR A 106 0.07 -10.45 7.97
C THR A 106 0.73 -9.10 8.22
N ASP A 107 1.02 -8.77 9.47
CA ASP A 107 1.73 -7.51 9.82
C ASP A 107 3.15 -7.41 9.22
N THR A 108 3.71 -8.53 8.75
CA THR A 108 5.07 -8.60 8.17
C THR A 108 5.10 -9.20 6.76
N THR A 109 3.95 -9.48 6.16
CA THR A 109 3.86 -10.14 4.85
C THR A 109 2.79 -9.48 4.00
N ILE A 110 3.15 -9.16 2.76
CA ILE A 110 2.24 -8.59 1.76
C ILE A 110 2.25 -9.42 0.49
N GLU A 111 1.16 -9.34 -0.26
CA GLU A 111 1.12 -9.75 -1.65
C GLU A 111 1.00 -8.51 -2.52
N VAL A 112 1.87 -8.40 -3.51
CA VAL A 112 1.85 -7.32 -4.49
C VAL A 112 1.47 -7.90 -5.84
N PHE A 113 0.40 -7.37 -6.44
CA PHE A 113 -0.06 -7.70 -7.77
C PHE A 113 0.27 -6.54 -8.71
N GLY A 114 0.76 -6.85 -9.90
CA GLY A 114 1.18 -5.88 -10.91
C GLY A 114 2.68 -5.55 -10.85
N PRO A 115 3.10 -4.44 -11.48
CA PRO A 115 2.27 -3.53 -12.29
C PRO A 115 1.78 -4.18 -13.59
N VAL A 116 0.56 -3.84 -14.02
CA VAL A 116 -0.08 -4.26 -15.29
C VAL A 116 -0.91 -3.14 -15.90
N GLU A 117 -1.10 -3.12 -17.22
CA GLU A 117 -1.90 -2.07 -17.90
C GLU A 117 -3.41 -2.19 -17.63
N LYS A 118 -3.90 -3.42 -17.42
CA LYS A 118 -5.33 -3.69 -17.17
C LYS A 118 -5.53 -4.34 -15.82
N GLN A 119 -6.57 -3.89 -15.11
CA GLN A 119 -6.90 -4.43 -13.79
C GLN A 119 -7.21 -5.94 -13.80
N GLU A 120 -7.76 -6.47 -14.90
CA GLU A 120 -8.05 -7.90 -15.07
C GLU A 120 -6.80 -8.80 -15.09
N ASP A 121 -5.65 -8.23 -15.43
CA ASP A 121 -4.37 -8.96 -15.54
C ASP A 121 -3.62 -9.03 -14.20
N LEU A 122 -4.10 -8.34 -13.15
CA LEU A 122 -3.45 -8.34 -11.82
C LEU A 122 -3.19 -9.75 -11.27
N PRO A 123 -4.12 -10.72 -11.36
CA PRO A 123 -3.88 -12.08 -10.87
C PRO A 123 -2.78 -12.82 -11.61
N MET A 124 -2.40 -12.39 -12.81
CA MET A 124 -1.36 -13.05 -13.63
C MET A 124 0.06 -12.66 -13.21
N LYS A 125 0.21 -11.55 -12.48
CA LYS A 125 1.50 -11.04 -12.02
C LYS A 125 1.39 -10.71 -10.53
N SER A 126 1.74 -11.66 -9.67
CA SER A 126 1.82 -11.43 -8.23
C SER A 126 3.10 -11.98 -7.61
N GLY A 127 3.46 -11.43 -6.46
CA GLY A 127 4.55 -11.91 -5.63
C GLY A 127 4.22 -11.71 -4.15
N ILE A 128 4.62 -12.68 -3.33
CA ILE A 128 4.56 -12.57 -1.86
C ILE A 128 5.89 -11.99 -1.38
N TYR A 129 5.81 -10.99 -0.52
CA TYR A 129 6.97 -10.31 0.04
C TYR A 129 6.90 -10.29 1.56
N GLU A 130 8.05 -10.49 2.19
CA GLU A 130 8.24 -10.34 3.63
C GLU A 130 8.97 -9.05 3.94
N ARG A 131 8.58 -8.41 5.05
CA ARG A 131 9.21 -7.18 5.50
C ARG A 131 10.67 -7.45 5.85
N LEU A 132 11.58 -6.71 5.23
CA LEU A 132 12.98 -6.71 5.63
C LEU A 132 13.12 -6.12 7.03
N SER A 133 14.00 -6.72 7.83
CA SER A 133 14.37 -6.19 9.14
C SER A 133 14.89 -4.76 9.01
N ASP A 134 14.56 -3.89 9.95
CA ASP A 134 15.09 -2.52 10.02
C ASP A 134 16.63 -2.49 10.18
N PHE A 135 17.25 -3.62 10.56
CA PHE A 135 18.71 -3.78 10.64
C PHE A 135 19.34 -4.34 9.35
N ALA A 136 18.54 -4.81 8.40
CA ALA A 136 19.07 -5.30 7.13
C ALA A 136 19.54 -4.12 6.27
N THR A 137 20.62 -4.32 5.51
CA THR A 137 21.02 -3.34 4.50
C THR A 137 19.88 -3.20 3.49
N PRO A 138 19.34 -1.99 3.29
CA PRO A 138 18.24 -1.81 2.35
C PRO A 138 18.72 -2.16 0.93
N PRO A 139 17.82 -2.64 0.06
CA PRO A 139 18.17 -2.98 -1.32
C PRO A 139 18.71 -1.79 -2.11
N PHE A 140 18.40 -0.56 -1.68
CA PHE A 140 18.92 0.69 -2.23
C PHE A 140 18.86 1.80 -1.17
N PRO A 141 19.70 2.85 -1.24
CA PRO A 141 19.77 3.90 -0.22
C PRO A 141 18.51 4.76 -0.14
N ASP A 142 18.18 5.25 1.07
CA ASP A 142 17.03 6.12 1.35
C ASP A 142 16.96 7.38 0.48
N SER A 143 18.10 7.90 0.03
CA SER A 143 18.17 9.01 -0.93
C SER A 143 17.37 8.77 -2.22
N ILE A 144 17.24 7.49 -2.64
CA ILE A 144 16.43 7.08 -3.79
C ILE A 144 14.95 7.05 -3.41
N LEU A 145 14.61 6.57 -2.22
CA LEU A 145 13.23 6.49 -1.74
C LEU A 145 12.60 7.87 -1.51
N TYR A 146 13.37 8.84 -1.03
CA TYR A 146 12.83 10.12 -0.56
C TYR A 146 13.29 11.31 -1.39
N GLY A 147 14.07 11.07 -2.45
CA GLY A 147 14.52 12.10 -3.38
C GLY A 147 15.22 13.25 -2.67
N GLU A 148 16.16 12.96 -1.78
CA GLU A 148 16.99 13.99 -1.16
C GLU A 148 17.94 14.57 -2.22
N LYS A 149 17.55 15.74 -2.77
CA LYS A 149 18.44 16.70 -3.41
C LYS A 149 18.23 18.07 -2.79
#